data_AF-A0A7S8C5R3-F1
#
_entry.id   AF-A0A7S8C5R3-F1
#
_cell.length_a   1.000
_cell.length_b   1.000
_cell.length_c   1.000
_cell.angle_alpha   90.00
_cell.angle_beta   90.00
_cell.angle_gamma   90.00
#
_symmetry.space_group_name_H-M   'P 1'
#
loop_
_entity.id
_entity.type
_entity.pdbx_description
1 polymer ?
#
loop_
_entity_poly.entity_id
_entity_poly.type
_entity_poly.pdbx_seq_one_letter_code
_entity_poly.pdbx_strand_id
1 'polypeptide(L)'
;MKREALHNGREKHAPRKRAPDSRVYGRSALTTGSTLLPGVKDNRSTWARRFRDLIELHTEDRGGFDMCSEAEKALIRRASTLIVELERMEVAFASNGGGKGYELDRYQRMTNTLRRVLETLGIERRAKTVNSDTARVVNDILAEHGRER
;
A
#
# COMPACT_ATOMS: atom_id res chain seq x y z
N MET A 1 16.77 -32.45 -74.14
CA MET A 1 16.68 -31.20 -73.34
C MET A 1 16.11 -31.56 -71.97
N LYS A 2 16.88 -31.39 -70.90
CA LYS A 2 16.53 -31.79 -69.53
C LYS A 2 15.58 -30.76 -68.90
N ARG A 3 14.59 -31.25 -68.16
CA ARG A 3 13.76 -30.49 -67.22
C ARG A 3 14.61 -30.18 -65.98
N GLU A 4 14.65 -28.92 -65.54
CA GLU A 4 15.15 -28.55 -64.21
C GLU A 4 14.14 -27.68 -63.48
N ALA A 5 14.04 -27.95 -62.18
CA ALA A 5 12.97 -27.53 -61.29
C ALA A 5 13.37 -26.33 -60.43
N LEU A 6 12.37 -25.52 -60.08
CA LEU A 6 12.15 -24.83 -58.81
C LEU A 6 13.36 -24.15 -58.12
N HIS A 7 13.31 -22.81 -58.00
CA HIS A 7 13.81 -22.15 -56.80
C HIS A 7 12.91 -20.99 -56.37
N ASN A 8 11.97 -21.30 -55.47
CA ASN A 8 11.19 -20.32 -54.73
C ASN A 8 12.04 -19.83 -53.55
N GLY A 9 12.81 -18.77 -53.75
CA GLY A 9 13.67 -18.17 -52.74
C GLY A 9 12.86 -17.34 -51.74
N ARG A 10 12.26 -17.98 -50.72
CA ARG A 10 11.85 -17.28 -49.50
C ARG A 10 13.12 -16.87 -48.75
N GLU A 11 13.55 -15.62 -48.92
CA GLU A 11 14.58 -15.01 -48.10
C GLU A 11 14.17 -15.11 -46.62
N LYS A 12 14.94 -15.89 -45.87
CA LYS A 12 14.80 -16.03 -44.41
C LYS A 12 15.27 -14.72 -43.77
N HIS A 13 14.35 -13.78 -43.58
CA HIS A 13 14.63 -12.56 -42.82
C HIS A 13 15.02 -12.94 -41.39
N ALA A 14 16.28 -12.68 -41.04
CA ALA A 14 16.79 -12.84 -39.68
C ALA A 14 15.98 -11.95 -38.71
N PRO A 15 15.74 -12.39 -37.46
CA PRO A 15 14.99 -11.60 -36.51
C PRO A 15 15.79 -10.33 -36.19
N ARG A 16 15.22 -9.16 -36.53
CA ARG A 16 15.78 -7.86 -36.11
C ARG A 16 15.84 -7.86 -34.58
N LYS A 17 17.04 -7.76 -34.00
CA LYS A 17 17.22 -7.52 -32.56
C LYS A 17 16.42 -6.27 -32.20
N ARG A 18 15.36 -6.41 -31.38
CA ARG A 18 14.58 -5.28 -30.89
C ARG A 18 15.53 -4.35 -30.14
N ALA A 19 15.57 -3.07 -30.53
CA ALA A 19 16.30 -2.07 -29.77
C ALA A 19 15.77 -2.07 -28.32
N PRO A 20 16.64 -1.90 -27.31
CA PRO A 20 16.19 -1.82 -25.93
C PRO A 20 15.17 -0.69 -25.80
N ASP A 21 14.03 -0.97 -25.17
CA ASP A 21 12.94 0.00 -25.02
C ASP A 21 13.45 1.24 -24.27
N SER A 22 13.59 2.35 -25.00
CA SER A 22 14.04 3.65 -24.46
C SER A 22 13.20 4.15 -23.28
N ARG A 23 12.00 3.60 -23.07
CA ARG A 23 11.12 3.89 -21.92
C ARG A 23 11.64 3.35 -20.58
N VAL A 24 12.58 2.41 -20.59
CA VAL A 24 13.17 1.86 -19.36
C VAL A 24 14.04 2.90 -18.65
N TYR A 25 14.66 3.83 -19.40
CA TYR A 25 15.62 4.81 -18.87
C TYR A 25 15.01 6.19 -18.56
N GLY A 26 13.73 6.43 -18.87
CA GLY A 26 13.04 7.71 -18.63
C GLY A 26 11.99 7.70 -17.52
N ARG A 27 11.79 6.56 -16.84
CA ARG A 27 10.79 6.45 -15.77
C ARG A 27 11.26 7.17 -14.51
N SER A 28 10.37 7.95 -13.92
CA SER A 28 10.62 8.62 -12.64
C SER A 28 10.99 7.59 -11.57
N ALA A 29 11.96 7.92 -10.71
CA ALA A 29 12.33 7.10 -9.56
C ALA A 29 11.13 6.86 -8.61
N LEU A 30 10.13 7.76 -8.62
CA LEU A 30 8.86 7.55 -7.92
C LEU A 30 8.02 6.44 -8.54
N THR A 31 8.00 6.34 -9.86
CA THR A 31 7.25 5.32 -10.61
C THR A 31 7.93 3.96 -10.49
N THR A 32 9.26 3.93 -10.50
CA THR A 32 10.04 2.68 -10.35
C THR A 32 10.14 2.21 -8.89
N GLY A 33 9.77 3.06 -7.92
CA GLY A 33 9.83 2.74 -6.48
C GLY A 33 11.23 2.86 -5.87
N SER A 34 12.24 3.29 -6.63
CA SER A 34 13.61 3.48 -6.13
C SER A 34 13.79 4.74 -5.30
N THR A 35 12.80 5.63 -5.26
CA THR A 35 12.78 6.81 -4.39
C THR A 35 11.38 7.06 -3.86
N LEU A 36 11.28 7.36 -2.56
CA LEU A 36 10.00 7.66 -1.91
C LEU A 36 9.58 9.10 -2.08
N LEU A 37 10.48 10.05 -1.89
CA LEU A 37 10.24 11.47 -2.08
C LEU A 37 11.48 12.08 -2.73
N PRO A 38 11.36 12.67 -3.94
CA PRO A 38 12.49 13.29 -4.60
C PRO A 38 13.03 14.43 -3.75
N GLY A 39 14.36 14.52 -3.62
CA GLY A 39 15.01 15.61 -2.89
C GLY A 39 15.04 15.48 -1.36
N VAL A 40 14.47 14.42 -0.77
CA VAL A 40 14.63 14.15 0.66
C VAL A 40 16.04 13.63 0.94
N LYS A 41 16.81 14.43 1.69
CA LYS A 41 18.23 14.19 1.99
C LYS A 41 18.46 12.91 2.82
N ASP A 42 17.52 12.53 3.67
CA ASP A 42 17.61 11.32 4.49
C ASP A 42 16.29 10.53 4.53
N ASN A 43 16.24 9.46 3.73
CA ASN A 43 15.13 8.50 3.73
C ASN A 43 15.10 7.62 4.99
N ARG A 44 16.00 7.79 5.96
CA ARG A 44 16.05 6.99 7.20
C ARG A 44 15.44 7.69 8.42
N SER A 45 14.97 8.92 8.25
CA SER A 45 14.24 9.64 9.31
C SER A 45 13.07 8.81 9.84
N THR A 46 12.65 9.06 11.09
CA THR A 46 11.48 8.42 11.70
C THR A 46 10.24 8.62 10.84
N TRP A 47 10.06 9.82 10.29
CA TRP A 47 9.03 10.16 9.33
C TRP A 47 9.07 9.25 8.10
N ALA A 48 10.23 9.14 7.44
CA ALA A 48 10.36 8.39 6.20
C ALA A 48 10.21 6.88 6.40
N ARG A 49 10.61 6.35 7.57
CA ARG A 49 10.36 4.97 7.98
C ARG A 49 8.87 4.72 8.15
N ARG A 50 8.20 5.50 9.02
CA ARG A 50 6.76 5.36 9.27
C ARG A 50 5.92 5.49 8.00
N PHE A 51 6.29 6.43 7.13
CA PHE A 51 5.65 6.61 5.83
C PHE A 51 5.79 5.38 4.93
N ARG A 52 6.96 4.73 4.88
CA ARG A 52 7.13 3.46 4.15
C ARG A 52 6.26 2.35 4.72
N ASP A 53 6.31 2.18 6.04
CA ASP A 53 5.56 1.12 6.72
C ASP A 53 4.06 1.24 6.40
N LEU A 54 3.53 2.46 6.42
CA LEU A 54 2.11 2.70 6.08
C LEU A 54 1.79 2.46 4.61
N ILE A 55 2.70 2.78 3.68
CA ILE A 55 2.50 2.44 2.27
C ILE A 55 2.43 0.92 2.11
N GLU A 56 3.35 0.19 2.73
CA GLU A 56 3.40 -1.27 2.68
C GLU A 56 2.12 -1.88 3.24
N LEU A 57 1.72 -1.51 4.46
CA LEU A 57 0.51 -2.00 5.10
C LEU A 57 -0.77 -1.74 4.28
N HIS A 58 -0.96 -0.52 3.78
CA HIS A 58 -2.15 -0.20 2.97
C HIS A 58 -2.13 -0.88 1.59
N THR A 59 -0.94 -1.17 1.08
CA THR A 59 -0.81 -1.93 -0.17
C THR A 59 -1.10 -3.41 0.07
N GLU A 60 -0.66 -3.97 1.19
CA GLU A 60 -1.02 -5.33 1.63
C GLU A 60 -2.53 -5.49 1.84
N ASP A 61 -3.19 -4.49 2.44
CA ASP A 61 -4.65 -4.45 2.57
C ASP A 61 -5.34 -4.54 1.19
N ARG A 62 -4.69 -4.06 0.13
CA ARG A 62 -5.15 -4.14 -1.26
C ARG A 62 -4.69 -5.41 -2.00
N GLY A 63 -4.05 -6.34 -1.31
CA GLY A 63 -3.57 -7.60 -1.88
C GLY A 63 -2.20 -7.48 -2.57
N GLY A 64 -1.45 -6.41 -2.31
CA GLY A 64 -0.10 -6.20 -2.82
C GLY A 64 -0.01 -5.15 -3.94
N PHE A 65 1.23 -4.75 -4.26
CA PHE A 65 1.52 -3.65 -5.20
C PHE A 65 1.01 -3.89 -6.62
N ASP A 66 1.08 -5.14 -7.07
CA ASP A 66 0.64 -5.53 -8.42
C ASP A 66 -0.89 -5.55 -8.56
N MET A 67 -1.61 -5.62 -7.43
CA MET A 67 -3.07 -5.59 -7.37
C MET A 67 -3.63 -4.16 -7.26
N CYS A 68 -2.76 -3.15 -7.17
CA CYS A 68 -3.13 -1.74 -7.09
C CYS A 68 -2.97 -1.06 -8.45
N SER A 69 -4.02 -0.36 -8.89
CA SER A 69 -3.93 0.62 -9.97
C SER A 69 -3.02 1.79 -9.56
N GLU A 70 -2.50 2.53 -10.54
CA GLU A 70 -1.67 3.72 -10.27
C GLU A 70 -2.44 4.81 -9.48
N ALA A 71 -3.76 4.90 -9.68
CA ALA A 71 -4.63 5.78 -8.91
C ALA A 71 -4.69 5.37 -7.43
N GLU A 72 -4.82 4.07 -7.15
CA GLU A 72 -4.81 3.54 -5.79
C GLU A 72 -3.43 3.72 -5.13
N LYS A 73 -2.34 3.45 -5.85
CA LYS A 73 -0.98 3.73 -5.35
C LYS A 73 -0.81 5.21 -5.00
N ALA A 74 -1.37 6.10 -5.82
CA ALA A 74 -1.37 7.53 -5.53
C ALA A 74 -2.15 7.83 -4.25
N LEU A 75 -3.35 7.28 -4.07
CA LEU A 75 -4.19 7.47 -2.88
C LEU A 75 -3.55 6.89 -1.61
N ILE A 76 -2.99 5.69 -1.67
CA ILE A 76 -2.23 5.06 -0.57
C ILE A 76 -1.15 6.01 -0.07
N ARG A 77 -0.36 6.58 -0.99
CA ARG A 77 0.67 7.56 -0.61
C ARG A 77 0.10 8.80 0.08
N ARG A 78 -1.06 9.32 -0.35
CA ARG A 78 -1.70 10.47 0.34
C ARG A 78 -2.21 10.07 1.72
N ALA A 79 -2.82 8.89 1.86
CA ALA A 79 -3.27 8.35 3.14
C ALA A 79 -2.09 8.23 4.12
N SER A 80 -1.00 7.61 3.69
CA SER A 80 0.21 7.46 4.51
C SER A 80 0.79 8.81 4.93
N THR A 81 0.84 9.81 4.04
CA THR A 81 1.27 11.17 4.41
C THR A 81 0.34 11.80 5.45
N LEU A 82 -0.98 11.71 5.25
CA LEU A 82 -1.96 12.27 6.19
C LEU A 82 -1.83 11.64 7.57
N ILE A 83 -1.68 10.31 7.66
CA ILE A 83 -1.50 9.59 8.92
C ILE A 83 -0.25 10.08 9.66
N VAL A 84 0.91 10.13 8.99
CA VAL A 84 2.15 10.57 9.64
C VAL A 84 2.05 12.02 10.15
N GLU A 85 1.42 12.91 9.39
CA GLU A 85 1.24 14.29 9.84
C GLU A 85 0.22 14.41 10.99
N LEU A 86 -0.85 13.61 10.98
CA LEU A 86 -1.79 13.54 12.10
C LEU A 86 -1.10 13.03 13.37
N GLU A 87 -0.31 11.95 13.29
CA GLU A 87 0.50 11.42 14.40
C GLU A 87 1.43 12.51 14.97
N ARG A 88 2.05 13.33 14.10
CA ARG A 88 2.90 14.45 14.54
C ARG A 88 2.14 15.57 15.24
N MET A 89 0.92 15.87 14.77
CA MET A 89 0.04 16.82 15.44
C MET A 89 -0.37 16.31 16.83
N GLU A 90 -0.67 15.02 16.96
CA GLU A 90 -1.01 14.38 18.24
C GLU A 90 0.15 14.45 19.24
N VAL A 91 1.39 14.21 18.79
CA VAL A 91 2.60 14.39 19.62
C VAL A 91 2.71 15.85 20.10
N ALA A 92 2.44 16.82 19.21
CA ALA A 92 2.47 18.22 19.58
C ALA A 92 1.36 18.57 20.59
N PHE A 93 0.15 18.03 20.42
CA PHE A 93 -0.96 18.23 21.35
C PHE A 93 -0.63 17.65 22.73
N ALA A 94 -0.13 16.42 22.79
CA ALA A 94 0.28 15.78 24.03
C ALA A 94 1.36 16.59 24.75
N SER A 95 2.34 17.11 24.00
CA SER A 95 3.44 17.91 24.56
C SER A 95 3.00 19.28 25.07
N ASN A 96 1.97 19.88 24.46
CA ASN A 96 1.48 21.21 24.79
C ASN A 96 0.30 21.21 25.80
N GLY A 97 -0.13 20.04 26.28
CA GLY A 97 -1.30 19.91 27.15
C GLY A 97 -2.66 20.06 26.42
N GLY A 98 -2.67 19.94 25.10
CA GLY A 98 -3.85 20.06 24.25
C GLY A 98 -3.56 20.77 22.92
N GLY A 99 -4.45 20.59 21.94
CA GLY A 99 -4.41 21.32 20.68
C GLY A 99 -5.07 22.70 20.79
N LYS A 100 -4.55 23.69 20.08
CA LYS A 100 -5.17 25.02 19.96
C LYS A 100 -6.29 24.99 18.91
N GLY A 101 -7.24 25.92 18.98
CA GLY A 101 -8.42 25.94 18.09
C GLY A 101 -8.10 25.75 16.60
N TYR A 102 -7.17 26.54 16.05
CA TYR A 102 -6.77 26.41 14.63
C TYR A 102 -6.10 25.07 14.30
N GLU A 103 -5.43 24.45 15.27
CA GLU A 103 -4.76 23.16 15.10
C GLU A 103 -5.78 22.03 15.12
N LEU A 104 -6.79 22.11 15.99
CA LEU A 104 -7.91 21.19 16.03
C LEU A 104 -8.74 21.27 14.74
N ASP A 105 -8.97 22.48 14.21
CA ASP A 105 -9.65 22.67 12.93
C ASP A 105 -8.87 22.09 11.75
N ARG A 106 -7.52 22.20 11.79
CA ARG A 106 -6.65 21.56 10.80
C ARG A 106 -6.69 20.04 10.94
N TYR A 107 -6.59 19.54 12.16
CA TYR A 107 -6.61 18.12 12.49
C TYR A 107 -7.92 17.49 11.98
N GLN A 108 -9.06 18.08 12.33
CA GLN A 108 -10.39 17.61 11.88
C GLN A 108 -10.50 17.56 10.35
N ARG A 109 -10.02 18.59 9.63
CA ARG A 109 -10.04 18.60 8.16
C ARG A 109 -9.15 17.52 7.55
N MET A 110 -7.96 17.30 8.13
CA MET A 110 -7.04 16.25 7.69
C MET A 110 -7.62 14.86 7.95
N THR A 111 -8.21 14.63 9.13
CA THR A 111 -8.89 13.37 9.48
C THR A 111 -10.09 13.08 8.56
N ASN A 112 -10.90 14.09 8.25
CA ASN A 112 -12.00 13.94 7.30
C ASN A 112 -11.51 13.61 5.88
N THR A 113 -10.39 14.22 5.46
CA THR A 113 -9.76 13.90 4.17
C THR A 113 -9.24 12.47 4.17
N LEU A 114 -8.55 12.06 5.24
CA LEU A 114 -8.02 10.71 5.40
C LEU A 114 -9.15 9.67 5.31
N ARG A 115 -10.25 9.88 6.02
CA ARG A 115 -11.43 9.00 5.96
C ARG A 115 -11.90 8.78 4.53
N ARG A 116 -12.10 9.85 3.77
CA ARG A 116 -12.56 9.77 2.37
C ARG A 116 -11.57 9.04 1.47
N VAL A 117 -10.26 9.24 1.69
CA VAL A 117 -9.22 8.53 0.94
C VAL A 117 -9.26 7.03 1.24
N LEU A 118 -9.39 6.64 2.51
CA LEU A 118 -9.47 5.24 2.92
C LEU A 118 -10.75 4.55 2.43
N GLU A 119 -11.90 5.24 2.50
CA GLU A 119 -13.17 4.79 1.90
C GLU A 119 -13.03 4.58 0.39
N THR A 120 -12.35 5.49 -0.32
CA THR A 120 -12.10 5.37 -1.77
C THR A 120 -11.22 4.16 -2.10
N LEU A 121 -10.26 3.82 -1.23
CA LEU A 121 -9.43 2.62 -1.38
C LEU A 121 -10.17 1.32 -1.08
N GLY A 122 -11.42 1.38 -0.56
CA GLY A 122 -12.13 0.19 -0.10
C GLY A 122 -11.47 -0.49 1.10
N ILE A 123 -10.60 0.23 1.83
CA ILE A 123 -10.00 -0.26 3.07
C ILE A 123 -11.04 -0.07 4.16
N GLU A 124 -11.92 -1.06 4.28
CA GLU A 124 -12.94 -1.09 5.31
C GLU A 124 -12.42 -1.71 6.60
N ARG A 125 -12.95 -1.23 7.74
CA ARG A 125 -12.75 -1.90 9.02
C ARG A 125 -13.35 -3.29 8.95
N ARG A 126 -12.53 -4.32 8.75
CA ARG A 126 -12.95 -5.71 8.91
C ARG A 126 -13.07 -6.04 10.39
N ALA A 127 -14.22 -6.56 10.81
CA ALA A 127 -14.37 -7.10 12.15
C ALA A 127 -13.33 -8.21 12.33
N LYS A 128 -12.51 -8.13 13.39
CA LYS A 128 -11.56 -9.19 13.72
C LYS A 128 -12.37 -10.44 14.04
N THR A 129 -12.16 -11.52 13.30
CA THR A 129 -12.68 -12.83 13.67
C THR A 129 -12.02 -13.23 14.98
N VAL A 130 -12.74 -13.01 16.08
CA VAL A 130 -12.36 -13.57 17.37
C VAL A 130 -12.73 -15.04 17.24
N ASN A 131 -11.72 -15.91 17.11
CA ASN A 131 -11.93 -17.35 17.16
C ASN A 131 -12.36 -17.65 18.60
N SER A 132 -13.65 -17.55 18.85
CA SER A 132 -14.25 -17.81 20.15
C SER A 132 -14.28 -19.32 20.33
N ASP A 133 -13.15 -19.86 20.74
CA ASP A 133 -13.05 -21.16 21.44
C ASP A 133 -13.87 -21.16 22.76
N THR A 134 -14.67 -20.11 22.98
CA THR A 134 -15.71 -19.96 23.99
C THR A 134 -16.65 -21.15 24.06
N ALA A 135 -16.96 -21.83 22.94
CA ALA A 135 -17.76 -23.06 22.99
C ALA A 135 -17.05 -24.19 23.77
N ARG A 136 -15.72 -24.32 23.62
CA ARG A 136 -14.90 -25.27 24.37
C ARG A 136 -14.79 -24.86 25.84
N VAL A 137 -14.49 -23.58 26.10
CA VAL A 137 -14.38 -23.05 27.48
C VAL A 137 -15.71 -23.17 28.25
N VAL A 138 -16.85 -22.91 27.62
CA VAL A 138 -18.17 -23.06 28.25
C VAL A 138 -18.48 -24.54 28.53
N ASN A 139 -18.17 -25.43 27.60
CA ASN A 139 -18.36 -26.88 27.81
C ASN A 139 -17.44 -27.43 28.91
N ASP A 140 -16.20 -26.96 28.99
CA ASP A 140 -15.25 -27.34 30.04
C ASP A 140 -15.75 -26.86 31.42
N ILE A 141 -16.25 -25.62 31.52
CA ILE A 141 -16.84 -25.08 32.76
C ILE A 141 -18.09 -25.88 33.17
N LEU A 142 -18.99 -26.20 32.23
CA LEU A 142 -20.19 -26.97 32.54
C LEU A 142 -19.87 -28.42 32.94
N ALA A 143 -18.84 -29.03 32.36
CA ALA A 143 -18.37 -30.37 32.71
C ALA A 143 -17.66 -30.42 34.07
N GLU A 144 -17.07 -29.32 34.54
CA GLU A 144 -16.53 -29.20 35.90
C GLU A 144 -17.66 -29.07 36.93
N HIS A 145 -18.66 -28.22 36.70
CA HIS A 145 -19.78 -28.00 37.64
C HIS A 145 -20.78 -29.15 37.69
N GLY A 146 -20.82 -30.01 36.66
CA GLY A 146 -21.63 -31.23 36.64
C GLY A 146 -21.02 -32.40 37.42
N ARG A 147 -19.75 -32.31 37.84
CA ARG A 147 -19.03 -33.36 38.59
C ARG A 147 -19.07 -33.16 40.12
N GLU A 148 -19.60 -32.04 40.59
CA GLU A 148 -19.69 -31.68 42.02
C GLU A 148 -21.11 -31.85 42.62
N ARG A 149 -22.02 -32.55 41.92
CA ARG A 149 -23.36 -32.92 42.45
C ARG A 149 -23.54 -34.41 42.55
#